data_AF-A0A2V5R9A3-F1
#
_entry.id   AF-A0A2V5R9A3-F1
#
_cell.length_a   1.000
_cell.length_b   1.000
_cell.length_c   1.000
_cell.angle_alpha   90.00
_cell.angle_beta   90.00
_cell.angle_gamma   90.00
#
_symmetry.space_group_name_H-M   'P 1'
#
loop_
_entity.id
_entity.type
_entity.pdbx_description
1 polymer ?
#
loop_
_entity_poly.entity_id
_entity_poly.type
_entity_poly.pdbx_seq_one_letter_code
_entity_poly.pdbx_strand_id
1 'polypeptide(L)' 'MKILLLQLKRIGDLILTTPAIAALRQGFPQAQLTLVVSQESANLLPAISNIERILIARRNLRDLALFSSVA' A
#
# COMPACT_ATOMS: atom_id res chain seq x y z
N MET A 1 -1.99 11.98 11.36
CA MET A 1 -1.82 12.19 9.90
C MET A 1 -2.07 10.87 9.18
N LYS A 2 -2.73 10.88 8.01
CA LYS A 2 -2.98 9.68 7.19
C LYS A 2 -2.19 9.78 5.89
N ILE A 3 -1.46 8.74 5.51
CA ILE A 3 -0.70 8.67 4.26
C ILE A 3 -1.15 7.43 3.48
N LEU A 4 -1.54 7.63 2.23
CA LEU A 4 -1.91 6.58 1.30
C LEU A 4 -0.80 6.37 0.28
N LEU A 5 -0.30 5.15 0.19
CA LEU A 5 0.65 4.71 -0.83
C LEU A 5 -0.10 3.93 -1.90
N LEU A 6 0.00 4.36 -3.16
CA LEU A 6 -0.60 3.68 -4.31
C LEU A 6 0.49 2.98 -5.12
N GLN A 7 0.61 1.66 -4.96
CA GLN A 7 1.55 0.85 -5.73
C GLN A 7 0.80 -0.18 -6.58
N LEU A 8 0.23 0.32 -7.68
CA LEU A 8 -0.61 -0.46 -8.59
C LEU A 8 0.16 -1.08 -9.76
N LYS A 9 1.49 -0.96 -9.79
CA LYS A 9 2.32 -1.50 -10.88
C LYS A 9 2.68 -2.98 -10.63
N ARG A 10 3.80 -3.43 -11.20
CA ARG A 10 4.25 -4.82 -11.18
C ARG A 10 4.99 -5.10 -9.87
N ILE A 11 5.25 -6.38 -9.63
CA ILE A 11 5.95 -6.88 -8.45
C ILE A 11 7.29 -6.17 -8.18
N GLY A 12 8.07 -5.85 -9.23
CA GLY A 12 9.35 -5.16 -9.08
C GLY A 12 9.21 -3.74 -8.54
N ASP A 13 8.18 -2.99 -8.97
CA ASP A 13 7.92 -1.64 -8.46
C ASP A 13 7.56 -1.66 -6.97
N LEU A 14 6.82 -2.67 -6.52
CA LEU A 14 6.48 -2.85 -5.11
C LEU A 14 7.73 -3.09 -4.24
N ILE A 15 8.64 -3.95 -4.70
CA ILE A 15 9.91 -4.19 -4.02
C ILE A 15 10.70 -2.89 -3.88
N LEU A 16 10.81 -2.12 -4.97
CA LEU A 16 11.52 -0.85 -5.01
C LEU A 16 10.87 0.25 -4.15
N THR A 17 9.62 0.06 -3.73
CA THR A 17 8.90 0.99 -2.84
C THR A 17 9.18 0.71 -1.36
N THR A 18 9.69 -0.47 -1.00
CA THR A 18 9.90 -0.85 0.41
C THR A 18 10.85 0.08 1.18
N PRO A 19 11.96 0.60 0.61
CA PRO A 19 12.81 1.55 1.34
C PRO A 19 12.09 2.88 1.59
N ALA A 20 11.23 3.32 0.67
CA ALA A 20 10.43 4.53 0.85
C ALA A 20 9.40 4.36 1.96
N ILE A 21 8.78 3.18 2.09
CA ILE A 21 7.88 2.86 3.21
C ILE A 21 8.63 2.94 4.55
N ALA A 22 9.84 2.39 4.64
CA ALA A 22 10.66 2.46 5.84
C ALA A 22 11.03 3.91 6.21
N ALA A 23 11.44 4.72 5.23
CA ALA A 23 11.75 6.13 5.43
C ALA A 23 10.52 6.93 5.90
N LEU A 24 9.34 6.68 5.34
CA LEU A 24 8.08 7.31 5.78
C LEU A 24 7.75 6.94 7.21
N ARG A 25 7.94 5.69 7.62
CA ARG A 25 7.74 5.27 9.01
C ARG A 25 8.70 5.97 9.97
N GLN A 26 9.96 6.12 9.59
CA GLN A 26 10.97 6.80 10.41
C GLN A 26 10.69 8.31 10.53
N GLY A 27 10.35 8.96 9.41
CA GLY A 27 10.06 10.40 9.38
C GLY A 27 8.70 10.77 9.99
N PHE A 28 7.73 9.87 9.95
CA PHE A 28 6.40 10.06 10.51
C PHE A 28 5.95 8.86 11.36
N PRO A 29 6.54 8.64 12.55
CA PRO A 29 6.28 7.45 13.36
C PRO A 29 4.80 7.24 13.72
N GLN A 30 4.05 8.34 13.89
CA GLN A 30 2.64 8.35 14.26
C GLN A 30 1.68 8.42 13.05
N ALA A 31 2.19 8.42 11.82
CA ALA A 31 1.33 8.43 10.64
C ALA A 31 0.69 7.04 10.43
N GLN A 32 -0.60 7.05 10.09
CA GLN A 32 -1.27 5.83 9.64
C GLN A 32 -0.96 5.63 8.16
N LEU A 33 -0.15 4.62 7.84
CA LEU A 33 0.23 4.28 6.47
C LEU A 33 -0.74 3.22 5.93
N THR A 34 -1.40 3.54 4.82
CA THR A 34 -2.24 2.60 4.07
C THR A 34 -1.59 2.32 2.72
N LEU A 35 -1.37 1.06 2.39
CA LEU A 35 -0.82 0.65 1.09
C LEU A 35 -1.92 0.04 0.23
N VAL A 36 -2.08 0.53 -0.99
CA VAL A 36 -2.91 -0.10 -2.02
C VAL A 36 -1.98 -0.80 -3.02
N VAL A 37 -2.16 -2.11 -3.18
CA VAL A 37 -1.39 -2.91 -4.14
C VAL A 37 -2.28 -3.50 -5.23
N SER A 38 -1.68 -3.80 -6.37
CA SER A 38 -2.31 -4.64 -7.39
C SER A 38 -2.46 -6.09 -6.91
N GLN A 39 -3.54 -6.77 -7.32
CA GLN A 39 -3.79 -8.18 -6.96
C GLN A 39 -2.63 -9.10 -7.36
N GLU A 40 -1.96 -8.80 -8.47
CA GLU A 40 -0.81 -9.54 -8.98
C GLU A 40 0.41 -9.47 -8.04
N SER A 41 0.48 -8.43 -7.21
CA SER A 41 1.56 -8.23 -6.24
C SER A 41 1.18 -8.64 -4.82
N ALA A 42 -0.06 -9.13 -4.60
CA ALA A 42 -0.58 -9.46 -3.27
C ALA A 42 0.24 -10.55 -2.54
N ASN A 43 0.87 -11.46 -3.29
CA ASN A 43 1.70 -12.51 -2.71
C ASN A 43 2.98 -11.99 -2.04
N LEU A 44 3.41 -10.75 -2.33
CA LEU A 44 4.54 -10.11 -1.65
C LEU A 44 4.17 -9.46 -0.32
N LEU A 45 2.89 -9.27 -0.02
CA LEU A 45 2.44 -8.55 1.18
C LEU A 45 3.05 -9.06 2.49
N PRO A 46 3.26 -10.37 2.72
CA PRO A 46 3.93 -10.85 3.93
C PRO A 46 5.36 -10.32 4.12
N ALA A 47 6.04 -9.91 3.04
CA ALA A 47 7.37 -9.32 3.10
C ALA A 47 7.36 -7.79 3.26
N ILE A 48 6.19 -7.16 3.21
CA ILE A 48 6.05 -5.71 3.37
C ILE A 48 5.75 -5.39 4.83
N SER A 49 6.64 -4.62 5.46
CA SER A 49 6.51 -4.17 6.86
C SER A 49 6.19 -2.67 6.95
N ASN A 50 5.97 -2.19 8.19
CA ASN A 50 5.75 -0.77 8.50
C ASN A 50 4.47 -0.16 7.90
N ILE A 51 3.48 -0.98 7.56
CA ILE A 51 2.16 -0.58 7.06
C ILE A 51 1.08 -1.11 8.00
N GLU A 52 0.14 -0.26 8.41
CA GLU A 52 -0.98 -0.67 9.28
C GLU A 52 -2.13 -1.28 8.50
N ARG A 53 -2.34 -0.81 7.27
CA ARG A 53 -3.49 -1.23 6.46
C ARG A 53 -3.10 -1.47 5.03
N ILE A 54 -3.59 -2.58 4.48
CA ILE A 54 -3.33 -2.96 3.09
C ILE A 54 -4.67 -3.15 2.38
N LEU A 55 -4.79 -2.60 1.18
CA LEU A 55 -5.93 -2.73 0.29
C LEU A 55 -5.46 -3.35 -1.03
N ILE A 56 -6.24 -4.28 -1.57
CA ILE A 56 -5.90 -4.97 -2.82
C ILE A 56 -6.84 -4.48 -3.92
N ALA A 57 -6.29 -3.82 -4.93
CA ALA A 57 -6.99 -3.38 -6.12
C ALA A 57 -6.98 -4.47 -7.20
N ARG A 58 -8.16 -4.72 -7.79
CA ARG A 58 -8.41 -5.76 -8.80
C ARG A 58 -8.56 -5.19 -10.22
N ARG A 59 -8.34 -3.88 -10.39
CA ARG A 59 -8.51 -3.10 -11.63
C ARG A 59 -9.89 -3.28 -12.28
N ASN A 60 -10.93 -3.31 -11.46
CA ASN A 60 -12.31 -3.41 -11.94
C ASN A 60 -13.25 -2.53 -11.10
N LEU A 61 -14.53 -2.45 -11.49
CA LEU A 61 -15.52 -1.60 -10.82
C LEU A 61 -15.67 -1.91 -9.31
N ARG A 62 -15.26 -3.09 -8.83
CA ARG A 62 -15.28 -3.40 -7.38
C ARG A 62 -14.27 -2.58 -6.59
N ASP A 63 -13.25 -2.04 -7.24
CA ASP A 63 -12.30 -1.12 -6.60
C ASP A 63 -12.97 0.20 -6.21
N LEU A 64 -14.16 0.52 -6.75
CA LEU A 64 -14.93 1.69 -6.31
C LEU A 64 -15.25 1.62 -4.80
N ALA A 65 -15.47 0.42 -4.26
CA ALA A 65 -15.68 0.19 -2.83
C ALA A 65 -14.40 0.34 -1.99
N LEU A 66 -13.21 0.34 -2.61
CA LEU A 66 -11.97 0.67 -1.91
C LEU A 66 -11.89 2.17 -1.60
N PHE A 67 -12.49 3.04 -2.41
CA PHE A 67 -12.47 4.49 -2.12
C PHE A 67 -13.24 4.84 -0.85
N SER A 68 -14.37 4.18 -0.58
CA SER A 68 -15.08 4.34 0.70
C SER A 68 -14.28 3.81 1.88
N SER A 69 -13.32 2.91 1.63
CA SER A 69 -12.43 2.37 2.64
C SER A 69 -11.25 3.30 2.97
N VAL A 70 -10.94 4.28 2.12
CA VAL A 70 -9.79 5.19 2.30
C VAL A 70 -10.14 6.44 3.13
N ALA A 71 -11.42 6.82 3.19
CA ALA A 71 -11.93 7.91 4.05
C ALA A 71 -11.82 7.57 5.55
#